data_AF-A0A836C227-F1
#
_entry.id   AF-A0A836C227-F1
#
_cell.length_a   1.000
_cell.length_b   1.000
_cell.length_c   1.000
_cell.angle_alpha   90.00
_cell.angle_beta   90.00
_cell.angle_gamma   90.00
#
_symmetry.space_group_name_H-M   'P 1'
#
loop_
_entity.id
_entity.type
_entity.pdbx_description
1 polymer ?
#
loop_
_entity_poly.entity_id
_entity_poly.type
_entity_poly.pdbx_seq_one_letter_code
_entity_poly.pdbx_strand_id
1 'polypeptide(L)'
;MATEGPVGLRHYYAAVGNKEAKLATLMELLQTLQSSGRRSLAICCSSRDTLDALVYALLQSGGFAVTALHSDLTEKEREMALTAFKRGAAGPPRAPATAPSPAPGPGPSPAAAGPEEPGQGQEGAGREGPAAGGCEAGTRSRAGEAAGGGGRGAAAEESLLPCVLVLTDVCTKVLPKELLPLGISLLVEYDLPPSKDLYTRRLSLFGGGKDRRSQRCVVVDLAEAGALAAFRALEGFAAAPVQELPVRVEEMFA
;
A
#
# COMPACT_ATOMS: atom_id res chain seq x y z
N MET A 1 10.88 14.63 34.36
CA MET A 1 10.31 15.39 33.24
C MET A 1 10.13 14.42 32.08
N ALA A 2 8.91 13.95 31.85
CA ALA A 2 8.60 13.06 30.74
C ALA A 2 8.63 13.89 29.45
N THR A 3 9.57 13.58 28.56
CA THR A 3 9.56 14.09 27.20
C THR A 3 8.36 13.49 26.49
N GLU A 4 7.28 14.24 26.33
CA GLU A 4 6.20 13.83 25.43
C GLU A 4 6.81 13.65 24.04
N GLY A 5 6.85 12.40 23.58
CA GLY A 5 7.20 12.06 22.21
C GLY A 5 6.23 12.72 21.23
N PRO A 6 6.56 12.80 19.94
CA PRO A 6 5.68 13.38 18.94
C PRO A 6 4.31 12.67 18.98
N VAL A 7 3.28 13.43 19.32
CA VAL A 7 1.89 12.98 19.47
C VAL A 7 1.45 12.26 18.19
N GLY A 8 1.26 10.93 18.26
CA GLY A 8 0.68 10.13 17.17
C GLY A 8 1.61 9.10 16.50
N LEU A 9 2.89 8.98 16.88
CA LEU A 9 3.76 7.90 16.42
C LEU A 9 3.65 6.69 17.36
N ARG A 10 3.28 5.53 16.83
CA ARG A 10 3.34 4.26 17.57
C ARG A 10 4.47 3.41 17.04
N HIS A 11 5.28 2.89 17.95
CA HIS A 11 6.47 2.13 17.60
C HIS A 11 6.41 0.75 18.24
N TYR A 12 6.57 -0.27 17.41
CA TYR A 12 6.59 -1.67 17.83
C TYR A 12 7.85 -2.37 17.31
N TYR A 13 8.17 -3.50 17.92
CA TYR A 13 9.16 -4.43 17.39
C TYR A 13 8.63 -5.86 17.39
N ALA A 14 9.08 -6.67 16.44
CA ALA A 14 8.82 -8.10 16.39
C ALA A 14 10.14 -8.88 16.40
N ALA A 15 10.32 -9.70 17.42
CA ALA A 15 11.44 -10.62 17.50
C ALA A 15 11.16 -11.85 16.64
N VAL A 16 12.02 -12.12 15.64
CA VAL A 16 11.87 -13.23 14.70
C VAL A 16 13.05 -14.19 14.80
N GLY A 17 12.81 -15.49 14.63
CA GLY A 17 13.85 -16.50 14.80
C GLY A 17 14.90 -16.50 13.68
N ASN A 18 14.47 -16.29 12.43
CA ASN A 18 15.32 -16.36 11.24
C ASN A 18 14.75 -15.49 10.11
N LYS A 19 15.45 -15.45 8.97
CA LYS A 19 15.07 -14.67 7.79
C LYS A 19 13.75 -15.11 7.14
N GLU A 20 13.45 -16.40 7.14
CA GLU A 20 12.19 -16.93 6.57
C GLU A 20 11.00 -16.47 7.41
N ALA A 21 11.10 -16.56 8.74
CA ALA A 21 10.12 -16.05 9.67
C ALA A 21 9.92 -14.55 9.52
N LYS A 22 11.01 -13.79 9.27
CA LYS A 22 10.94 -12.35 9.01
C LYS A 22 10.05 -12.02 7.79
N LEU A 23 10.24 -12.74 6.68
CA LEU A 23 9.40 -12.57 5.49
C LEU A 23 7.94 -12.96 5.78
N ALA A 24 7.72 -14.07 6.49
CA ALA A 24 6.38 -14.52 6.87
C ALA A 24 5.65 -13.46 7.72
N THR A 25 6.31 -12.93 8.76
CA THR A 25 5.77 -11.86 9.60
C THR A 25 5.48 -10.59 8.80
N LEU A 26 6.37 -10.21 7.87
CA LEU A 26 6.12 -9.07 6.98
C LEU A 26 4.85 -9.29 6.14
N MET A 27 4.69 -10.46 5.51
CA MET A 27 3.53 -10.74 4.68
C MET A 27 2.23 -10.74 5.50
N GLU A 28 2.23 -11.31 6.69
CA GLU A 28 1.09 -11.31 7.61
C GLU A 28 0.68 -9.88 8.02
N LEU A 29 1.67 -9.05 8.37
CA LEU A 29 1.46 -7.63 8.65
C LEU A 29 0.80 -6.94 7.45
N LEU A 30 1.35 -7.09 6.25
CA LEU A 30 0.82 -6.42 5.07
C LEU A 30 -0.59 -6.91 4.71
N GLN A 31 -0.87 -8.21 4.81
CA GLN A 31 -2.19 -8.81 4.52
C GLN A 31 -3.26 -8.33 5.49
N THR A 32 -2.96 -8.28 6.78
CA THR A 32 -3.90 -7.78 7.80
C THR A 32 -4.25 -6.31 7.57
N LEU A 33 -3.30 -5.54 7.02
CA LEU A 33 -3.51 -4.13 6.68
C LEU A 33 -4.31 -3.96 5.39
N GLN A 34 -4.18 -4.85 4.41
CA GLN A 34 -5.04 -4.86 3.23
C GLN A 34 -6.52 -4.98 3.64
N SER A 35 -6.84 -5.86 4.60
CA SER A 35 -8.21 -6.08 5.07
C SER A 35 -8.81 -4.88 5.82
N SER A 36 -7.99 -4.00 6.39
CA SER A 36 -8.43 -2.87 7.20
C SER A 36 -8.41 -1.51 6.48
N GLY A 37 -8.24 -1.51 5.15
CA GLY A 37 -8.39 -0.35 4.26
C GLY A 37 -7.17 -0.07 3.38
N ARG A 38 -7.29 0.90 2.45
CA ARG A 38 -6.17 1.31 1.58
C ARG A 38 -5.17 2.13 2.40
N ARG A 39 -4.03 1.52 2.70
CA ARG A 39 -2.92 2.11 3.44
C ARG A 39 -1.70 2.20 2.54
N SER A 40 -0.98 3.32 2.60
CA SER A 40 0.33 3.42 1.96
C SER A 40 1.39 2.96 2.96
N LEU A 41 2.33 2.12 2.48
CA LEU A 41 3.31 1.42 3.32
C LEU A 41 4.71 1.65 2.78
N ALA A 42 5.69 1.68 3.69
CA ALA A 42 7.10 1.73 3.34
C ALA A 42 7.87 0.62 4.04
N ILE A 43 8.83 0.02 3.34
CA ILE A 43 9.71 -1.04 3.82
C ILE A 43 11.16 -0.64 3.58
N CYS A 44 11.91 -0.46 4.67
CA CYS A 44 13.33 -0.16 4.61
C CYS A 44 14.15 -1.45 4.75
N CYS A 45 15.12 -1.64 3.87
CA CYS A 45 16.05 -2.77 3.90
C CYS A 45 17.49 -2.31 3.66
N SER A 46 18.44 -3.15 4.06
CA SER A 46 19.87 -2.80 4.09
C SER A 46 20.61 -3.08 2.78
N SER A 47 20.13 -4.05 1.98
CA SER A 47 20.84 -4.55 0.80
C SER A 47 19.95 -4.63 -0.45
N ARG A 48 20.58 -4.66 -1.62
CA ARG A 48 19.88 -4.83 -2.90
C ARG A 48 19.26 -6.23 -3.03
N ASP A 49 19.98 -7.26 -2.60
CA ASP A 49 19.49 -8.64 -2.64
C ASP A 49 18.24 -8.82 -1.77
N THR A 50 18.23 -8.22 -0.56
CA THR A 50 17.04 -8.21 0.29
C THR A 50 15.88 -7.49 -0.40
N LEU A 51 16.14 -6.33 -1.00
CA LEU A 51 15.12 -5.57 -1.72
C LEU A 51 14.51 -6.40 -2.86
N ASP A 52 15.33 -7.04 -3.68
CA ASP A 52 14.86 -7.82 -4.83
C ASP A 52 14.05 -9.04 -4.38
N ALA A 53 14.47 -9.72 -3.30
CA ALA A 53 13.71 -10.81 -2.71
C ALA A 53 12.33 -10.35 -2.18
N LEU A 54 12.29 -9.19 -1.52
CA LEU A 54 11.04 -8.60 -1.02
C LEU A 54 10.11 -8.20 -2.16
N VAL A 55 10.64 -7.52 -3.19
CA VAL A 55 9.86 -7.11 -4.37
C VAL A 55 9.31 -8.35 -5.08
N TYR A 56 10.13 -9.38 -5.25
CA TYR A 56 9.68 -10.64 -5.85
C TYR A 56 8.54 -11.26 -5.04
N ALA A 57 8.69 -11.41 -3.72
CA ALA A 57 7.66 -11.98 -2.85
C ALA A 57 6.35 -11.16 -2.88
N LEU A 58 6.44 -9.83 -2.83
CA LEU A 58 5.28 -8.95 -2.91
C LEU A 58 4.55 -9.07 -4.26
N LEU A 59 5.29 -9.15 -5.37
CA LEU A 59 4.69 -9.33 -6.69
C LEU A 59 4.04 -10.71 -6.85
N GLN A 60 4.64 -11.77 -6.30
CA GLN A 60 4.04 -13.11 -6.31
C GLN A 60 2.71 -13.17 -5.55
N SER A 61 2.55 -12.37 -4.49
CA SER A 61 1.28 -12.30 -3.75
C SER A 61 0.13 -11.70 -4.56
N GLY A 62 0.43 -10.90 -5.60
CA GLY A 62 -0.57 -10.24 -6.47
C GLY A 62 -1.42 -9.16 -5.78
N GLY A 63 -1.21 -8.88 -4.49
CA GLY A 63 -2.08 -8.01 -3.70
C GLY A 63 -1.58 -6.57 -3.51
N PHE A 64 -0.43 -6.20 -4.09
CA PHE A 64 0.22 -4.91 -3.83
C PHE A 64 0.72 -4.23 -5.10
N ALA A 65 0.60 -2.91 -5.13
CA ALA A 65 1.31 -2.09 -6.10
C ALA A 65 2.69 -1.73 -5.52
N VAL A 66 3.75 -2.34 -6.04
CA VAL A 66 5.11 -2.23 -5.47
C VAL A 66 5.92 -1.17 -6.22
N THR A 67 6.60 -0.31 -5.49
CA THR A 67 7.61 0.62 -6.01
C THR A 67 8.93 0.38 -5.29
N ALA A 68 10.03 0.23 -6.02
CA ALA A 68 11.33 -0.08 -5.46
C ALA A 68 12.33 1.06 -5.66
N LEU A 69 13.11 1.41 -4.64
CA LEU A 69 14.15 2.44 -4.69
C LEU A 69 15.51 1.87 -4.25
N HIS A 70 16.48 1.95 -5.15
CA HIS A 70 17.84 1.44 -4.98
C HIS A 70 18.88 2.34 -5.66
N SER A 71 20.16 2.00 -5.47
CA SER A 71 21.32 2.76 -5.96
C SER A 71 21.41 2.85 -7.49
N ASP A 72 20.87 1.88 -8.21
CA ASP A 72 21.08 1.79 -9.68
C ASP A 72 20.12 2.68 -10.45
N LEU A 73 19.09 3.21 -9.80
CA LEU A 73 18.20 4.20 -10.37
C LEU A 73 18.89 5.56 -10.38
N THR A 74 18.84 6.25 -11.51
CA THR A 74 19.21 7.66 -11.62
C THR A 74 18.30 8.54 -10.76
N GLU A 75 18.72 9.79 -10.51
CA GLU A 75 17.89 10.75 -9.77
C GLU A 75 16.51 10.94 -10.39
N LYS A 76 16.47 11.13 -11.72
CA LYS A 76 15.23 11.24 -12.49
C LYS A 76 14.34 10.00 -12.32
N GLU A 77 14.90 8.79 -12.38
CA GLU A 77 14.12 7.56 -12.20
C GLU A 77 13.56 7.43 -10.78
N ARG A 78 14.32 7.81 -9.75
CA ARG A 78 13.83 7.83 -8.37
C ARG A 78 12.69 8.83 -8.20
N GLU A 79 12.80 10.02 -8.78
CA GLU A 79 11.72 11.03 -8.76
C GLU A 79 10.46 10.55 -9.47
N MET A 80 10.60 9.94 -10.65
CA MET A 80 9.47 9.35 -11.37
C MET A 80 8.80 8.24 -10.57
N ALA A 81 9.58 7.34 -9.95
CA ALA A 81 9.09 6.26 -9.11
C ALA A 81 8.33 6.78 -7.88
N LEU A 82 8.87 7.78 -7.17
CA LEU A 82 8.19 8.44 -6.05
C LEU A 82 6.89 9.13 -6.48
N THR A 83 6.90 9.78 -7.64
CA THR A 83 5.72 10.46 -8.18
C THR A 83 4.62 9.45 -8.51
N ALA A 84 4.98 8.31 -9.10
CA ALA A 84 4.05 7.21 -9.35
C ALA A 84 3.49 6.63 -8.04
N PHE A 85 4.34 6.42 -7.03
CA PHE A 85 3.91 5.98 -5.70
C PHE A 85 2.92 6.95 -5.05
N LYS A 86 3.22 8.26 -5.07
CA LYS A 86 2.34 9.30 -4.52
C LYS A 86 0.98 9.30 -5.19
N ARG A 87 0.94 9.15 -6.52
CA ARG A 87 -0.32 9.07 -7.28
C ARG A 87 -1.14 7.84 -6.89
N GLY A 88 -0.50 6.68 -6.76
CA GLY A 88 -1.18 5.46 -6.31
C GLY A 88 -1.67 5.55 -4.86
N ALA A 89 -0.86 6.14 -3.98
CA ALA A 89 -1.17 6.31 -2.55
C ALA A 89 -2.30 7.33 -2.29
N ALA A 90 -2.45 8.36 -3.14
CA ALA A 90 -3.50 9.35 -3.02
C ALA A 90 -4.91 8.79 -3.36
N GLY A 91 -4.99 7.62 -3.99
CA GLY A 91 -6.23 7.05 -4.52
C GLY A 91 -6.79 7.83 -5.73
N PRO A 92 -7.82 7.32 -6.40
CA PRO A 92 -8.51 8.09 -7.43
C PRO A 92 -9.06 9.38 -6.82
N PRO A 93 -9.05 10.52 -7.54
CA PRO A 93 -9.68 11.73 -7.04
C PRO A 93 -11.12 11.39 -6.70
N ARG A 94 -11.50 11.54 -5.42
CA ARG A 94 -12.91 11.46 -5.02
C ARG A 94 -13.66 12.40 -5.97
N ALA A 95 -14.58 11.86 -6.76
CA ALA A 95 -15.47 12.67 -7.58
C ALA A 95 -16.00 13.80 -6.70
N PRO A 96 -16.06 15.05 -7.20
CA PRO A 96 -16.60 16.15 -6.41
C PRO A 96 -17.95 15.68 -5.90
N ALA A 97 -18.13 15.71 -4.57
CA ALA A 97 -19.40 15.38 -3.96
C ALA A 97 -20.44 16.21 -4.71
N THR A 98 -21.23 15.56 -5.56
CA THR A 98 -22.40 16.18 -6.17
C THR A 98 -23.16 16.74 -4.98
N ALA A 99 -23.28 18.07 -4.96
CA ALA A 99 -24.04 18.78 -3.95
C ALA A 99 -25.34 17.99 -3.70
N PRO A 100 -25.80 17.89 -2.44
CA PRO A 100 -27.07 17.21 -2.19
C PRO A 100 -28.11 17.85 -3.12
N SER A 101 -28.67 17.06 -4.04
CA SER A 101 -29.84 17.46 -4.80
C SER A 101 -30.83 18.05 -3.81
N PRO A 102 -31.41 19.23 -4.08
CA PRO A 102 -32.42 19.78 -3.19
C PRO A 102 -33.50 18.71 -3.00
N ALA A 103 -33.80 18.41 -1.75
CA ALA A 103 -34.82 17.45 -1.37
C ALA A 103 -36.09 17.71 -2.20
N PRO A 104 -36.79 16.66 -2.67
CA PRO A 104 -38.10 16.86 -3.27
C PRO A 104 -38.98 17.57 -2.22
N GLY A 105 -39.47 18.76 -2.57
CA GLY A 105 -40.37 19.53 -1.71
C GLY A 105 -41.58 18.67 -1.29
N PRO A 106 -42.19 18.97 -0.14
CA PRO A 106 -43.34 18.21 0.34
C PRO A 106 -44.44 18.24 -0.72
N GLY A 107 -44.80 17.05 -1.21
CA GLY A 107 -45.90 16.87 -2.15
C GLY A 107 -47.23 17.39 -1.58
N PRO A 108 -48.16 17.83 -2.44
CA PRO A 108 -49.46 18.31 -1.99
C PRO A 108 -50.31 17.19 -1.38
N SER A 109 -50.96 17.50 -0.25
CA SER A 109 -51.97 16.66 0.40
C SER A 109 -53.12 16.27 -0.54
N PRO A 110 -53.75 15.09 -0.33
CA PRO A 110 -54.71 14.52 -1.25
C PRO A 110 -56.08 15.17 -1.11
N ALA A 111 -56.68 15.58 -2.24
CA ALA A 111 -58.08 15.97 -2.31
C ALA A 111 -58.78 15.20 -3.44
N ALA A 112 -59.79 14.45 -3.02
CA ALA A 112 -60.99 14.01 -3.74
C ALA A 112 -60.84 13.18 -5.03
N ALA A 113 -61.44 11.99 -4.94
CA ALA A 113 -61.68 11.01 -5.98
C ALA A 113 -62.55 11.52 -7.15
N GLY A 114 -62.27 10.99 -8.34
CA GLY A 114 -63.10 11.02 -9.55
C GLY A 114 -62.51 10.06 -10.60
N PRO A 115 -63.33 9.38 -11.43
CA PRO A 115 -63.08 8.01 -11.85
C PRO A 115 -62.20 7.84 -13.10
N GLU A 116 -61.56 6.67 -13.16
CA GLU A 116 -60.82 6.11 -14.29
C GLU A 116 -61.73 5.64 -15.45
N GLU A 117 -61.20 5.69 -16.67
CA GLU A 117 -61.57 4.82 -17.80
C GLU A 117 -60.29 4.45 -18.60
N PRO A 118 -60.28 3.30 -19.29
CA PRO A 118 -59.08 2.47 -19.47
C PRO A 118 -58.45 2.59 -20.87
N GLY A 119 -57.13 2.34 -20.96
CA GLY A 119 -56.39 2.38 -22.22
C GLY A 119 -55.18 1.44 -22.26
N GLN A 120 -55.46 0.17 -22.54
CA GLN A 120 -54.71 -0.76 -23.38
C GLN A 120 -53.18 -0.85 -23.24
N GLY A 121 -52.74 -1.99 -22.72
CA GLY A 121 -51.36 -2.44 -22.79
C GLY A 121 -50.99 -2.98 -24.17
N GLN A 122 -49.67 -3.04 -24.43
CA GLN A 122 -49.12 -3.95 -25.42
C GLN A 122 -47.65 -4.26 -25.12
N GLU A 123 -47.39 -5.58 -25.03
CA GLU A 123 -46.26 -6.37 -25.54
C GLU A 123 -44.82 -5.80 -25.40
N GLY A 124 -43.79 -6.56 -25.03
CA GLY A 124 -43.64 -8.01 -25.00
C GLY A 124 -42.15 -8.36 -25.11
N ALA A 125 -41.83 -9.60 -24.76
CA ALA A 125 -40.63 -10.39 -25.08
C ALA A 125 -39.25 -9.91 -24.56
N GLY A 126 -38.44 -10.67 -23.81
CA GLY A 126 -38.52 -12.08 -23.44
C GLY A 126 -37.63 -12.98 -24.30
N ARG A 127 -36.40 -13.22 -23.81
CA ARG A 127 -35.50 -14.37 -24.07
C ARG A 127 -34.98 -14.45 -25.53
N GLU A 128 -33.83 -15.05 -25.85
CA GLU A 128 -33.24 -16.33 -25.45
C GLU A 128 -31.71 -16.31 -25.62
N GLY A 129 -31.01 -17.24 -24.96
CA GLY A 129 -29.71 -17.79 -25.42
C GLY A 129 -29.94 -18.78 -26.59
N PRO A 130 -29.13 -19.84 -26.81
CA PRO A 130 -27.99 -20.34 -26.04
C PRO A 130 -26.79 -20.86 -26.89
N ALA A 131 -25.72 -21.26 -26.17
CA ALA A 131 -24.89 -22.48 -26.27
C ALA A 131 -24.11 -22.94 -27.54
N ALA A 132 -23.04 -23.70 -27.18
CA ALA A 132 -22.19 -24.63 -27.94
C ALA A 132 -21.05 -23.99 -28.76
N GLY A 133 -19.80 -24.48 -28.78
CA GLY A 133 -19.20 -25.75 -28.37
C GLY A 133 -18.14 -26.13 -29.41
N GLY A 134 -17.01 -26.72 -29.03
CA GLY A 134 -16.07 -27.33 -29.99
C GLY A 134 -14.59 -27.18 -29.65
N CYS A 135 -14.01 -28.25 -29.10
CA CYS A 135 -12.58 -28.52 -29.08
C CYS A 135 -12.15 -29.08 -30.43
N GLU A 136 -10.98 -28.70 -30.97
CA GLU A 136 -10.15 -29.58 -31.80
C GLU A 136 -8.66 -29.28 -31.61
N ALA A 137 -7.86 -30.36 -31.65
CA ALA A 137 -6.41 -30.40 -31.47
C ALA A 137 -5.70 -30.45 -32.83
N GLY A 138 -4.44 -30.00 -32.92
CA GLY A 138 -3.65 -30.25 -34.12
C GLY A 138 -2.30 -29.54 -34.30
N THR A 139 -1.27 -30.02 -33.62
CA THR A 139 0.11 -30.27 -34.12
C THR A 139 1.03 -29.16 -34.72
N ARG A 140 2.34 -29.31 -34.39
CA ARG A 140 3.59 -29.06 -35.16
C ARG A 140 4.48 -27.84 -34.78
N SER A 141 5.54 -28.18 -34.03
CA SER A 141 6.98 -27.89 -34.24
C SER A 141 7.43 -26.84 -35.28
N ARG A 142 8.21 -25.84 -34.86
CA ARG A 142 9.65 -25.58 -35.16
C ARG A 142 10.04 -24.10 -34.97
N ALA A 143 11.18 -23.91 -34.31
CA ALA A 143 12.24 -22.91 -34.48
C ALA A 143 11.97 -21.59 -35.25
N GLY A 144 12.45 -20.48 -34.70
CA GLY A 144 12.75 -19.26 -35.47
C GLY A 144 12.92 -18.01 -34.61
N GLU A 145 14.07 -17.37 -34.76
CA GLU A 145 14.42 -16.01 -34.31
C GLU A 145 13.33 -14.96 -34.56
N ALA A 146 13.31 -13.90 -33.73
CA ALA A 146 13.54 -12.51 -34.14
C ALA A 146 12.92 -11.50 -33.16
N ALA A 147 13.67 -10.42 -32.94
CA ALA A 147 13.23 -9.03 -32.92
C ALA A 147 12.01 -8.59 -32.09
N GLY A 148 12.23 -7.48 -31.36
CA GLY A 148 11.30 -6.35 -31.38
C GLY A 148 9.92 -6.61 -30.78
N GLY A 149 9.87 -7.01 -29.51
CA GLY A 149 8.63 -7.03 -28.75
C GLY A 149 8.26 -5.64 -28.24
N GLY A 150 7.61 -4.84 -29.09
CA GLY A 150 6.74 -3.75 -28.67
C GLY A 150 5.61 -4.32 -27.81
N GLY A 151 5.88 -4.49 -26.52
CA GLY A 151 4.98 -5.08 -25.54
C GLY A 151 4.15 -4.02 -24.84
N ARG A 152 3.00 -3.73 -25.45
CA ARG A 152 1.71 -3.47 -24.77
C ARG A 152 1.74 -2.39 -23.68
N GLY A 153 1.20 -1.22 -24.04
CA GLY A 153 0.39 -0.47 -23.09
C GLY A 153 -0.76 -1.35 -22.61
N ALA A 154 -0.51 -2.12 -21.54
CA ALA A 154 -1.57 -2.54 -20.65
C ALA A 154 -2.12 -1.25 -20.06
N ALA A 155 -3.26 -0.81 -20.58
CA ALA A 155 -4.07 0.22 -19.96
C ALA A 155 -4.15 -0.15 -18.47
N ALA A 156 -3.62 0.73 -17.63
CA ALA A 156 -3.57 0.55 -16.20
C ALA A 156 -5.00 0.29 -15.74
N GLU A 157 -5.30 -0.97 -15.40
CA GLU A 157 -6.32 -1.22 -14.41
C GLU A 157 -5.97 -0.30 -13.24
N GLU A 158 -6.82 0.67 -12.93
CA GLU A 158 -6.62 1.57 -11.79
C GLU A 158 -6.73 0.73 -10.53
N SER A 159 -5.60 0.11 -10.22
CA SER A 159 -5.47 -0.92 -9.22
C SER A 159 -5.79 -0.31 -7.87
N LEU A 160 -6.89 -0.77 -7.28
CA LEU A 160 -7.28 -0.40 -5.91
C LEU A 160 -6.37 -1.06 -4.85
N LEU A 161 -5.27 -1.69 -5.27
CA LEU A 161 -4.31 -2.33 -4.37
C LEU A 161 -3.59 -1.30 -3.49
N PRO A 162 -3.21 -1.66 -2.26
CA PRO A 162 -2.33 -0.84 -1.43
C PRO A 162 -0.96 -0.67 -2.07
N CYS A 163 -0.42 0.54 -1.97
CA CYS A 163 0.90 0.86 -2.50
C CYS A 163 1.98 0.58 -1.44
N VAL A 164 3.01 -0.17 -1.85
CA VAL A 164 4.16 -0.52 -1.01
C VAL A 164 5.43 0.06 -1.62
N LEU A 165 6.12 0.92 -0.87
CA LEU A 165 7.43 1.46 -1.23
C LEU A 165 8.51 0.64 -0.55
N VAL A 166 9.35 -0.05 -1.32
CA VAL A 166 10.53 -0.76 -0.80
C VAL A 166 11.76 0.06 -1.12
N LEU A 167 12.61 0.36 -0.13
CA LEU A 167 13.78 1.20 -0.33
C LEU A 167 15.02 0.69 0.40
N THR A 168 16.17 0.95 -0.21
CA THR A 168 17.49 0.77 0.42
C THR A 168 17.99 2.06 1.08
N ASP A 169 18.97 1.90 1.96
CA ASP A 169 19.59 3.01 2.69
C ASP A 169 20.26 4.07 1.84
N VAL A 170 20.84 3.66 0.72
CA VAL A 170 21.50 4.58 -0.22
C VAL A 170 20.49 5.64 -0.67
N CYS A 171 19.24 5.26 -0.89
CA CYS A 171 18.21 6.17 -1.33
C CYS A 171 17.81 7.17 -0.25
N THR A 172 17.79 6.79 1.03
CA THR A 172 17.30 7.64 2.15
C THR A 172 17.97 9.02 2.25
N LYS A 173 19.19 9.18 1.72
CA LYS A 173 19.93 10.45 1.70
C LYS A 173 19.57 11.35 0.51
N VAL A 174 19.11 10.73 -0.58
CA VAL A 174 18.97 11.35 -1.90
C VAL A 174 17.51 11.54 -2.29
N LEU A 175 16.56 11.14 -1.44
CA LEU A 175 15.13 11.38 -1.70
C LEU A 175 14.82 12.88 -1.57
N PRO A 176 14.21 13.50 -2.60
CA PRO A 176 13.75 14.86 -2.50
C PRO A 176 12.61 14.94 -1.48
N LYS A 177 12.79 15.80 -0.47
CA LYS A 177 11.86 15.91 0.67
C LYS A 177 10.43 16.27 0.23
N GLU A 178 10.29 16.97 -0.89
CA GLU A 178 9.02 17.41 -1.47
C GLU A 178 8.23 16.25 -2.12
N LEU A 179 8.94 15.22 -2.59
CA LEU A 179 8.35 14.02 -3.18
C LEU A 179 8.30 12.85 -2.19
N LEU A 180 8.69 13.06 -0.93
CA LEU A 180 8.45 12.05 0.09
C LEU A 180 6.95 11.80 0.19
N PRO A 181 6.52 10.53 0.28
CA PRO A 181 5.10 10.23 0.27
C PRO A 181 4.44 10.84 1.51
N LEU A 182 3.43 11.67 1.29
CA LEU A 182 2.56 12.15 2.35
C LEU A 182 1.60 11.00 2.70
N GLY A 183 1.50 10.64 3.98
CA GLY A 183 0.50 9.68 4.47
C GLY A 183 0.91 8.21 4.52
N ILE A 184 2.20 7.89 4.69
CA ILE A 184 2.61 6.53 5.05
C ILE A 184 2.05 6.18 6.43
N SER A 185 1.26 5.12 6.45
CA SER A 185 0.55 4.64 7.65
C SER A 185 1.32 3.57 8.40
N LEU A 186 2.17 2.80 7.70
CA LEU A 186 3.08 1.83 8.28
C LEU A 186 4.47 1.94 7.66
N LEU A 187 5.48 2.09 8.50
CA LEU A 187 6.89 1.88 8.18
C LEU A 187 7.33 0.53 8.77
N VAL A 188 7.86 -0.36 7.94
CA VAL A 188 8.51 -1.59 8.39
C VAL A 188 10.01 -1.48 8.18
N GLU A 189 10.76 -1.53 9.26
CA GLU A 189 12.21 -1.65 9.27
C GLU A 189 12.54 -3.15 9.16
N TYR A 190 12.63 -3.64 7.92
CA TYR A 190 12.87 -5.06 7.65
C TYR A 190 14.27 -5.48 8.10
N ASP A 191 15.27 -4.64 7.85
CA ASP A 191 16.62 -4.80 8.38
C ASP A 191 16.93 -3.69 9.37
N LEU A 192 17.41 -4.07 10.55
CA LEU A 192 17.84 -3.10 11.56
C LEU A 192 18.98 -2.22 11.02
N PRO A 193 18.85 -0.89 11.10
CA PRO A 193 19.90 0.06 10.77
C PRO A 193 21.23 -0.23 11.48
N PRO A 194 22.38 -0.20 10.79
CA PRO A 194 23.68 -0.43 11.42
C PRO A 194 24.14 0.74 12.31
N SER A 195 23.49 1.90 12.22
CA SER A 195 23.85 3.10 12.98
C SER A 195 22.63 3.91 13.40
N LYS A 196 22.78 4.64 14.50
CA LYS A 196 21.78 5.59 15.00
C LYS A 196 21.38 6.62 13.95
N ASP A 197 22.35 7.21 13.24
CA ASP A 197 22.07 8.26 12.26
C ASP A 197 21.14 7.78 11.14
N LEU A 198 21.31 6.52 10.75
CA LEU A 198 20.49 5.88 9.74
C LEU A 198 19.10 5.51 10.30
N TYR A 199 19.03 5.00 11.53
CA TYR A 199 17.76 4.75 12.23
C TYR A 199 16.91 6.02 12.37
N THR A 200 17.47 7.08 12.94
CA THR A 200 16.79 8.37 13.10
C THR A 200 16.38 8.95 11.74
N ARG A 201 17.20 8.78 10.69
CA ARG A 201 16.86 9.24 9.33
C ARG A 201 15.65 8.50 8.76
N ARG A 202 15.63 7.15 8.81
CA ARG A 202 14.49 6.36 8.30
C ARG A 202 13.19 6.76 9.02
N LEU A 203 13.22 6.88 10.35
CA LEU A 203 12.09 7.37 11.14
C LEU A 203 11.70 8.81 10.78
N SER A 204 12.66 9.70 10.52
CA SER A 204 12.35 11.10 10.18
C SER A 204 11.71 11.25 8.80
N LEU A 205 12.07 10.40 7.84
CA LEU A 205 11.49 10.43 6.48
C LEU A 205 10.01 10.05 6.49
N PHE A 206 9.65 9.06 7.28
CA PHE A 206 8.33 8.43 7.23
C PHE A 206 7.46 8.64 8.48
N GLY A 207 8.05 8.82 9.67
CA GLY A 207 7.33 8.85 10.95
C GLY A 207 7.37 10.17 11.75
N GLY A 208 8.20 11.17 11.40
CA GLY A 208 8.59 12.21 12.38
C GLY A 208 8.50 13.70 11.98
N GLY A 209 7.50 14.12 11.18
CA GLY A 209 7.36 15.54 10.79
C GLY A 209 6.50 16.38 11.74
N LYS A 210 6.99 17.56 12.17
CA LYS A 210 6.29 18.54 13.03
C LYS A 210 4.98 19.09 12.43
N ASP A 211 4.82 19.01 11.11
CA ASP A 211 3.68 19.55 10.34
C ASP A 211 2.77 18.49 9.71
N ARG A 212 2.84 17.22 10.14
CA ARG A 212 1.91 16.17 9.66
C ARG A 212 0.67 16.11 10.54
N ARG A 213 -0.17 17.16 10.48
CA ARG A 213 -1.51 17.14 11.10
C ARG A 213 -2.29 15.91 10.60
N SER A 214 -2.51 14.97 11.51
CA SER A 214 -3.51 13.89 11.45
C SER A 214 -3.18 12.56 10.74
N GLN A 215 -1.92 12.14 10.61
CA GLN A 215 -1.60 10.76 10.20
C GLN A 215 -0.84 10.01 11.30
N ARG A 216 -1.52 9.05 11.94
CA ARG A 216 -0.92 8.09 12.87
C ARG A 216 -0.04 7.12 12.07
N CYS A 217 1.25 7.39 12.00
CA CYS A 217 2.20 6.45 11.44
C CYS A 217 2.54 5.39 12.49
N VAL A 218 2.51 4.13 12.10
CA VAL A 218 3.00 3.01 12.91
C VAL A 218 4.37 2.62 12.37
N VAL A 219 5.32 2.36 13.26
CA VAL A 219 6.66 1.86 12.91
C VAL A 219 6.81 0.47 13.51
N VAL A 220 7.34 -0.48 12.72
CA VAL A 220 7.61 -1.85 13.16
C VAL A 220 9.03 -2.24 12.82
N ASP A 221 9.83 -2.53 13.85
CA ASP A 221 11.19 -3.02 13.72
C ASP A 221 11.22 -4.56 13.74
N LEU A 222 11.70 -5.19 12.67
CA LEU A 222 11.86 -6.65 12.62
C LEU A 222 13.27 -7.03 13.07
N ALA A 223 13.37 -7.56 14.28
CA ALA A 223 14.64 -7.93 14.91
C ALA A 223 14.84 -9.45 14.90
N GLU A 224 15.87 -9.93 14.21
CA GLU A 224 16.25 -11.35 14.31
C GLU A 224 16.80 -11.65 15.71
N ALA A 225 16.62 -12.89 16.20
CA ALA A 225 17.04 -13.32 17.54
C ALA A 225 18.52 -12.99 17.84
N GLY A 226 19.40 -13.14 16.84
CA GLY A 226 20.82 -12.79 16.95
C GLY A 226 21.13 -11.29 16.96
N ALA A 227 20.16 -10.43 16.62
CA ALA A 227 20.32 -8.99 16.50
C ALA A 227 19.58 -8.20 17.60
N LEU A 228 18.99 -8.87 18.59
CA LEU A 228 18.25 -8.21 19.67
C LEU A 228 19.11 -7.21 20.45
N ALA A 229 20.39 -7.53 20.70
CA ALA A 229 21.30 -6.60 21.38
C ALA A 229 21.51 -5.30 20.58
N ALA A 230 21.65 -5.41 19.26
CA ALA A 230 21.77 -4.26 18.37
C ALA A 230 20.47 -3.43 18.35
N PHE A 231 19.32 -4.11 18.30
CA PHE A 231 18.01 -3.45 18.42
C PHE A 231 17.87 -2.67 19.72
N ARG A 232 18.22 -3.25 20.87
CA ARG A 232 18.18 -2.56 22.18
C ARG A 232 19.08 -1.33 22.23
N ALA A 233 20.20 -1.34 21.51
CA ALA A 233 21.04 -0.15 21.39
C ALA A 233 20.38 0.96 20.54
N LEU A 234 19.53 0.59 19.57
CA LEU A 234 18.82 1.54 18.70
C LEU A 234 17.52 2.08 19.32
N GLU A 235 16.78 1.25 20.04
CA GLU A 235 15.46 1.62 20.59
C GLU A 235 15.55 2.83 21.54
N GLY A 236 16.68 3.02 22.23
CA GLY A 236 16.94 4.19 23.07
C GLY A 236 16.97 5.52 22.31
N PHE A 237 17.01 5.48 20.97
CA PHE A 237 16.96 6.64 20.09
C PHE A 237 15.62 6.80 19.36
N ALA A 238 14.66 5.90 19.60
CA ALA A 238 13.32 6.04 19.06
C ALA A 238 12.63 7.28 19.65
N ALA A 239 11.76 7.91 18.87
CA ALA A 239 11.02 9.09 19.32
C ALA A 239 9.85 8.75 20.27
N ALA A 240 9.45 7.49 20.33
CA ALA A 240 8.38 6.95 21.17
C ALA A 240 8.85 5.62 21.79
N PRO A 241 8.29 5.19 22.94
CA PRO A 241 8.62 3.90 23.53
C PRO A 241 8.30 2.77 22.55
N VAL A 242 9.28 1.90 22.31
CA VAL A 242 9.12 0.76 21.42
C VAL A 242 8.50 -0.40 22.20
N GLN A 243 7.31 -0.84 21.77
CA GLN A 243 6.55 -1.90 22.41
C GLN A 243 6.69 -3.22 21.64
N GLU A 244 6.42 -4.35 22.29
CA GLU A 244 6.30 -5.61 21.55
C GLU A 244 5.06 -5.58 20.64
N LEU A 245 5.19 -6.20 19.46
CA LEU A 245 4.09 -6.33 18.53
C LEU A 245 2.91 -7.06 19.21
N PRO A 246 1.70 -6.47 19.23
CA PRO A 246 0.54 -7.12 19.82
C PRO A 246 0.15 -8.35 19.01
N VAL A 247 -0.52 -9.31 19.67
CA VAL A 247 -1.06 -10.52 19.02
C VAL A 247 -2.01 -10.17 17.88
N ARG A 248 -2.71 -9.03 18.00
CA ARG A 248 -3.66 -8.54 17.01
C ARG A 248 -3.13 -7.26 16.37
N VAL A 249 -2.73 -7.36 15.11
CA VAL A 249 -2.10 -6.25 14.34
C VAL A 249 -3.05 -5.05 14.21
N GLU A 250 -4.37 -5.26 14.24
CA GLU A 250 -5.35 -4.17 14.15
C GLU A 250 -5.29 -3.21 15.35
N GLU A 251 -4.89 -3.70 16.52
CA GLU A 251 -4.75 -2.90 17.74
C GLU A 251 -3.66 -1.83 17.59
N MET A 252 -2.70 -2.06 16.69
CA MET A 252 -1.68 -1.08 16.35
C MET A 252 -2.25 0.15 15.64
N PHE A 253 -3.45 0.07 15.07
CA PHE A 253 -4.09 1.12 14.28
C PHE A 253 -5.29 1.77 14.97
N ALA A 254 -5.78 1.21 16.08
CA ALA A 254 -6.87 1.75 16.91
C ALA A 254 -6.62 3.18 17.42
#